data_AF-A0A4Q5NLT2-F1
#
_entry.id   AF-A0A4Q5NLT2-F1
#
_cell.length_a   1.000
_cell.length_b   1.000
_cell.length_c   1.000
_cell.angle_alpha   90.00
_cell.angle_beta   90.00
_cell.angle_gamma   90.00
#
_symmetry.space_group_name_H-M   'P 1'
#
loop_
_entity.id
_entity.type
_entity.pdbx_description
1 polymer ?
#
loop_
_entity_poly.entity_id
_entity_poly.type
_entity_poly.pdbx_seq_one_letter_code
_entity_poly.pdbx_strand_id
1 'polypeptide(L)'
;MKKQFVLPLCAAAGTLSLGLVVAKVSSAQQLTQTQAKAVTATTEAPTLLAAQNTDSVVDAANAFLAMLSAQQKTTTQIKLKANLAGRWSNFPVGFVPRNGVFFRDLNDAQVAAALKVARLALGEEGFKRFGEIRAADDELGKAGGGGPGGPRAPFEANAKGLTAQPGAPGPPP
;
A
#
# COMPACT_ATOMS: atom_id res chain seq x y z
N MET A 1 39.13 6.54 48.51
CA MET A 1 39.05 7.73 49.37
C MET A 1 37.84 8.55 48.92
N LYS A 2 36.95 8.87 49.87
CA LYS A 2 35.79 9.76 49.72
C LYS A 2 36.25 11.19 49.46
N LYS A 3 35.45 11.96 48.73
CA LYS A 3 34.99 13.30 49.14
C LYS A 3 33.88 13.80 48.21
N GLN A 4 32.67 13.81 48.76
CA GLN A 4 31.59 14.68 48.32
C GLN A 4 31.91 16.11 48.75
N PHE A 5 31.45 17.09 47.98
CA PHE A 5 31.12 18.40 48.53
C PHE A 5 29.86 18.93 47.85
N VAL A 6 29.00 19.52 48.68
CA VAL A 6 27.58 19.78 48.47
C VAL A 6 27.33 21.25 48.80
N LEU A 7 26.54 21.93 47.94
CA LEU A 7 25.75 23.17 48.14
C LEU A 7 26.51 24.52 48.38
N PRO A 8 25.86 25.73 48.30
CA PRO A 8 24.41 26.03 48.36
C PRO A 8 23.86 27.18 47.45
N LEU A 9 22.51 27.36 47.49
CA LEU A 9 21.71 28.63 47.53
C LEU A 9 21.83 29.67 46.37
N CYS A 10 20.84 30.46 45.92
CA CYS A 10 19.55 30.96 46.43
C CYS A 10 18.79 31.58 45.22
N ALA A 11 17.53 31.22 44.93
CA ALA A 11 16.27 31.95 45.18
C ALA A 11 15.85 33.07 44.18
N ALA A 12 14.64 32.93 43.61
CA ALA A 12 13.53 33.92 43.47
C ALA A 12 12.56 33.43 42.36
N ALA A 13 11.38 32.88 42.68
CA ALA A 13 10.09 33.55 42.93
C ALA A 13 9.19 33.61 41.68
N GLY A 14 7.98 33.03 41.73
CA GLY A 14 6.97 33.21 40.68
C GLY A 14 5.90 32.11 40.53
N THR A 15 5.05 31.98 41.54
CA THR A 15 3.61 31.60 41.54
C THR A 15 2.96 30.71 40.44
N LEU A 16 2.18 29.75 40.97
CA LEU A 16 0.84 29.29 40.54
C LEU A 16 0.71 28.31 39.35
N SER A 17 0.56 27.02 39.67
CA SER A 17 -0.43 26.16 39.02
C SER A 17 -0.75 24.90 39.84
N LEU A 18 -1.99 24.46 39.65
CA LEU A 18 -2.78 23.49 40.39
C LEU A 18 -2.10 22.12 40.62
N GLY A 19 -2.14 21.68 41.87
CA GLY A 19 -2.36 20.30 42.33
C GLY A 19 -1.81 19.14 41.50
N LEU A 20 -0.55 18.76 41.73
CA LEU A 20 -0.04 17.43 41.44
C LEU A 20 0.16 16.68 42.77
N VAL A 21 -0.72 15.74 43.08
CA VAL A 21 -0.50 14.79 44.19
C VAL A 21 0.54 13.77 43.71
N VAL A 22 1.81 13.98 44.09
CA VAL A 22 2.86 12.96 43.97
C VAL A 22 2.80 12.10 45.23
N ALA A 23 2.14 10.94 45.13
CA ALA A 23 2.35 9.87 46.09
C ALA A 23 3.73 9.25 45.81
N LYS A 24 4.59 9.23 46.83
CA LYS A 24 5.87 8.52 46.81
C LYS A 24 5.62 7.04 46.54
N VAL A 25 6.20 6.49 45.48
CA VAL A 25 6.38 5.05 45.36
C VAL A 25 7.87 4.74 45.45
N SER A 26 8.23 4.06 46.53
CA SER A 26 9.55 3.52 46.77
C SER A 26 9.86 2.44 45.75
N SER A 27 11.06 2.49 45.16
CA SER A 27 11.59 1.42 44.32
C SER A 27 11.80 0.15 45.15
N ALA A 28 10.88 -0.79 45.02
CA ALA A 28 11.09 -2.19 45.37
C ALA A 28 11.13 -2.98 44.06
N GLN A 29 12.31 -3.51 43.72
CA GLN A 29 12.44 -4.50 42.66
C GLN A 29 11.76 -5.79 43.13
N GLN A 30 10.51 -6.00 42.74
CA GLN A 30 9.89 -7.31 42.76
C GLN A 30 9.86 -7.85 41.33
N LEU A 31 10.79 -8.76 41.05
CA LEU A 31 10.71 -9.68 39.93
C LEU A 31 9.47 -10.56 40.13
N THR A 32 8.32 -10.07 39.67
CA THR A 32 7.13 -10.89 39.55
C THR A 32 7.10 -11.39 38.12
N GLN A 33 7.71 -12.56 37.93
CA GLN A 33 7.62 -13.33 36.70
C GLN A 33 6.14 -13.75 36.55
N THR A 34 5.35 -12.87 35.94
CA THR A 34 3.99 -13.22 35.51
C THR A 34 4.18 -14.26 34.42
N GLN A 35 4.06 -15.52 34.79
CA GLN A 35 3.94 -16.60 33.82
C GLN A 35 2.80 -16.24 32.89
N ALA A 36 3.13 -15.93 31.63
CA ALA A 36 2.16 -15.86 30.58
C ALA A 36 1.56 -17.27 30.47
N LYS A 37 0.41 -17.48 31.12
CA LYS A 37 -0.46 -18.59 30.78
C LYS A 37 -0.76 -18.40 29.31
N ALA A 38 -0.25 -19.31 28.47
CA ALA A 38 -0.58 -19.35 27.06
C ALA A 38 -2.10 -19.50 26.97
N VAL A 39 -2.79 -18.38 26.81
CA VAL A 39 -4.13 -18.38 26.27
C VAL A 39 -3.87 -18.76 24.82
N THR A 40 -4.08 -20.02 24.49
CA THR A 40 -4.32 -20.46 23.13
C THR A 40 -5.58 -19.73 22.70
N ALA A 41 -5.43 -18.47 22.29
CA ALA A 41 -6.44 -17.78 21.55
C ALA A 41 -6.50 -18.53 20.23
N THR A 42 -7.39 -19.53 20.16
CA THR A 42 -7.99 -19.94 18.89
C THR A 42 -8.68 -18.69 18.37
N THR A 43 -7.90 -17.83 17.73
CA THR A 43 -8.42 -16.72 16.96
C THR A 43 -9.03 -17.40 15.76
N GLU A 44 -10.31 -17.75 15.87
CA GLU A 44 -11.08 -18.13 14.69
C GLU A 44 -10.92 -16.98 13.71
N ALA A 45 -10.29 -17.27 12.57
CA ALA A 45 -10.15 -16.29 11.52
C ALA A 45 -11.56 -15.79 11.19
N PRO A 46 -11.79 -14.47 11.12
CA PRO A 46 -13.11 -13.95 10.82
C PRO A 46 -13.61 -14.61 9.53
N THR A 47 -14.81 -15.17 9.58
CA THR A 47 -15.44 -15.72 8.38
C THR A 47 -15.74 -14.56 7.46
N LEU A 48 -14.90 -14.36 6.45
CA LEU A 48 -15.12 -13.36 5.43
C LEU A 48 -16.25 -13.85 4.53
N LEU A 49 -17.26 -13.00 4.32
CA LEU A 49 -18.27 -13.26 3.30
C LEU A 49 -17.56 -13.37 1.94
N ALA A 50 -17.94 -14.38 1.15
CA ALA A 50 -17.44 -14.50 -0.21
C ALA A 50 -17.79 -13.24 -1.00
N ALA A 51 -16.79 -12.65 -1.66
CA ALA A 51 -17.02 -11.51 -2.53
C ALA A 51 -17.88 -11.95 -3.72
N GLN A 52 -18.98 -11.23 -3.96
CA GLN A 52 -20.00 -11.60 -4.96
C GLN A 52 -19.47 -11.64 -6.41
N ASN A 53 -18.31 -11.04 -6.66
CA ASN A 53 -17.70 -10.89 -7.98
C ASN A 53 -16.38 -11.66 -8.13
N THR A 54 -16.07 -12.60 -7.23
CA THR A 54 -14.80 -13.35 -7.22
C THR A 54 -14.50 -13.98 -8.59
N ASP A 55 -15.47 -14.68 -9.18
CA ASP A 55 -15.30 -15.37 -10.47
C ASP A 55 -15.01 -14.37 -11.60
N SER A 56 -15.72 -13.24 -11.63
CA SER A 56 -15.48 -12.18 -12.63
C SER A 56 -14.08 -11.58 -12.53
N VAL A 57 -13.55 -11.42 -11.31
CA VAL A 57 -12.19 -10.92 -11.09
C VAL A 57 -11.16 -11.96 -11.56
N VAL A 58 -11.38 -13.24 -11.26
CA VAL A 58 -10.52 -14.35 -11.69
C VAL A 58 -10.48 -14.45 -13.21
N ASP A 59 -11.63 -14.38 -13.88
CA ASP A 59 -11.71 -14.42 -15.34
C ASP A 59 -10.97 -13.25 -15.99
N ALA A 60 -11.17 -12.04 -15.47
CA ALA A 60 -10.45 -10.86 -15.98
C ALA A 60 -8.94 -10.97 -15.74
N ALA A 61 -8.51 -11.50 -14.60
CA ALA A 61 -7.10 -11.72 -14.30
C ALA A 61 -6.46 -12.75 -15.24
N ASN A 62 -7.16 -13.86 -15.50
CA ASN A 62 -6.71 -14.88 -16.46
C ASN A 62 -6.63 -14.31 -17.89
N ALA A 63 -7.62 -13.50 -18.29
CA ALA A 63 -7.59 -12.81 -19.58
C ALA A 63 -6.40 -11.85 -19.70
N PHE A 64 -6.12 -11.06 -18.66
CA PHE A 64 -4.92 -10.21 -18.62
C PHE A 64 -3.63 -11.03 -18.71
N LEU A 65 -3.50 -12.09 -17.91
CA LEU A 65 -2.33 -12.98 -17.94
C LEU A 65 -2.15 -13.67 -19.30
N ALA A 66 -3.23 -13.96 -20.03
CA ALA A 66 -3.14 -14.54 -21.37
C ALA A 66 -2.42 -13.62 -22.37
N MET A 67 -2.56 -12.29 -22.21
CA MET A 67 -1.98 -11.29 -23.12
C MET A 67 -0.50 -10.99 -22.88
N LEU A 68 0.04 -11.45 -21.75
CA LEU A 68 1.41 -11.13 -21.34
C LEU A 68 2.43 -12.08 -21.98
N SER A 69 3.65 -11.59 -22.21
CA SER A 69 4.79 -12.46 -22.52
C SER A 69 5.13 -13.37 -21.33
N ALA A 70 5.87 -14.46 -21.56
CA ALA A 70 6.32 -15.34 -20.46
C ALA A 70 7.08 -14.57 -19.36
N GLN A 71 7.91 -13.60 -19.74
CA GLN A 71 8.62 -12.73 -18.81
C GLN A 71 7.64 -11.83 -18.03
N GLN A 72 6.72 -11.16 -18.71
CA GLN A 72 5.71 -10.30 -18.06
C GLN A 72 4.80 -11.10 -17.12
N LYS A 73 4.38 -12.32 -17.49
CA LYS A 73 3.60 -13.22 -16.61
C LYS A 73 4.37 -13.57 -15.34
N THR A 74 5.66 -13.88 -15.47
CA THR A 74 6.52 -14.20 -14.32
C THR A 74 6.66 -13.01 -13.37
N THR A 75 6.81 -11.79 -13.91
CA THR A 75 6.88 -10.57 -13.09
C THR A 75 5.53 -10.22 -12.45
N THR A 76 4.42 -10.52 -13.12
CA THR A 76 3.06 -10.23 -12.63
C THR A 76 2.63 -11.18 -11.51
N GLN A 77 2.94 -12.48 -11.63
CA GLN A 77 2.54 -13.50 -10.66
C GLN A 77 3.53 -13.57 -9.49
N ILE A 78 3.27 -12.77 -8.46
CA ILE A 78 4.10 -12.67 -7.27
C ILE A 78 3.68 -13.75 -6.25
N LYS A 79 4.65 -14.47 -5.70
CA LYS A 79 4.39 -15.46 -4.63
C LYS A 79 3.94 -14.75 -3.35
N LEU A 80 2.94 -15.31 -2.66
CA LEU A 80 2.51 -14.85 -1.34
C LEU A 80 3.54 -15.24 -0.27
N LYS A 81 4.58 -14.42 -0.11
CA LYS A 81 5.62 -14.56 0.91
C LYS A 81 5.73 -13.29 1.73
N ALA A 82 5.99 -13.43 3.03
CA ALA A 82 6.09 -12.29 3.96
C ALA A 82 7.08 -11.22 3.48
N ASN A 83 8.25 -11.63 2.96
CA ASN A 83 9.26 -10.69 2.46
C ASN A 83 8.85 -9.95 1.18
N LEU A 84 7.88 -10.47 0.42
CA LEU A 84 7.33 -9.82 -0.77
C LEU A 84 6.15 -8.92 -0.42
N ALA A 85 5.34 -9.32 0.57
CA ALA A 85 4.24 -8.52 1.10
C ALA A 85 4.74 -7.24 1.80
N GLY A 86 5.90 -7.29 2.47
CA GLY A 86 6.52 -6.13 3.11
C GLY A 86 7.21 -5.14 2.17
N ARG A 87 7.28 -5.40 0.85
CA ARG A 87 7.98 -4.53 -0.13
C ARG A 87 7.11 -3.38 -0.62
N TRP A 88 6.46 -2.68 0.28
CA TRP A 88 5.77 -1.42 -0.03
C TRP A 88 6.68 -0.23 0.27
N SER A 89 6.71 0.75 -0.63
CA SER A 89 7.46 1.99 -0.45
C SER A 89 6.65 3.16 -0.99
N ASN A 90 6.63 4.25 -0.21
CA ASN A 90 6.10 5.53 -0.64
C ASN A 90 7.13 6.37 -1.42
N PHE A 91 8.39 5.91 -1.51
CA PHE A 91 9.38 6.59 -2.35
C PHE A 91 9.06 6.40 -3.83
N PRO A 92 9.45 7.35 -4.70
CA PRO A 92 9.29 7.18 -6.12
C PRO A 92 9.96 5.91 -6.63
N VAL A 93 9.41 5.35 -7.71
CA VAL A 93 9.82 4.02 -8.16
C VAL A 93 11.27 3.94 -8.66
N GLY A 94 11.88 5.09 -9.00
CA GLY A 94 13.31 5.18 -9.31
C GLY A 94 14.22 4.93 -8.10
N PHE A 95 13.71 5.08 -6.87
CA PHE A 95 14.44 4.77 -5.64
C PHE A 95 14.14 3.37 -5.12
N VAL A 96 12.86 2.97 -5.12
CA VAL A 96 12.45 1.64 -4.67
C VAL A 96 11.51 1.00 -5.69
N PRO A 97 11.97 -0.02 -6.44
CA PRO A 97 11.14 -0.75 -7.39
C PRO A 97 9.99 -1.50 -6.70
N ARG A 98 8.77 -1.21 -7.14
CA ARG A 98 7.56 -1.95 -6.75
C ARG A 98 7.52 -3.32 -7.42
N ASN A 99 6.81 -4.25 -6.80
CA ASN A 99 6.55 -5.56 -7.41
C ASN A 99 5.59 -5.41 -8.59
N GLY A 100 5.65 -6.36 -9.53
CA GLY A 100 4.74 -6.42 -10.68
C GLY A 100 5.27 -5.71 -11.92
N VAL A 101 4.56 -5.91 -13.02
CA VAL A 101 4.86 -5.24 -14.29
C VAL A 101 4.45 -3.78 -14.23
N PHE A 102 5.25 -2.90 -14.84
CA PHE A 102 4.88 -1.50 -14.95
C PHE A 102 3.89 -1.32 -16.09
N PHE A 103 2.86 -0.50 -15.88
CA PHE A 103 1.94 -0.14 -16.95
C PHE A 103 2.59 0.64 -18.11
N ARG A 104 3.82 1.14 -17.97
CA ARG A 104 4.56 1.76 -19.09
C ARG A 104 5.23 0.72 -19.99
N ASP A 105 5.39 -0.51 -19.49
CA ASP A 105 5.99 -1.64 -20.21
C ASP A 105 4.90 -2.54 -20.83
N LEU A 106 3.64 -2.10 -20.79
CA LEU A 106 2.47 -2.77 -21.35
C LEU A 106 1.97 -1.97 -22.56
N ASN A 107 1.46 -2.67 -23.58
CA ASN A 107 0.72 -2.02 -24.67
C ASN A 107 -0.71 -1.62 -24.24
N ASP A 108 -1.40 -0.84 -25.06
CA ASP A 108 -2.72 -0.29 -24.72
C ASP A 108 -3.76 -1.37 -24.41
N ALA A 109 -3.75 -2.48 -25.15
CA ALA A 109 -4.68 -3.59 -24.93
C ALA A 109 -4.41 -4.31 -23.60
N GLN A 110 -3.13 -4.50 -23.26
CA GLN A 110 -2.71 -5.05 -21.96
C GLN A 110 -3.05 -4.10 -20.80
N VAL A 111 -2.88 -2.79 -20.98
CA VAL A 111 -3.29 -1.78 -20.00
C VAL A 111 -4.80 -1.82 -19.77
N ALA A 112 -5.60 -1.88 -20.85
CA ALA A 112 -7.05 -1.97 -20.74
C ALA A 112 -7.49 -3.23 -19.98
N ALA A 113 -6.86 -4.38 -20.25
CA ALA A 113 -7.12 -5.61 -19.52
C ALA A 113 -6.73 -5.50 -18.03
N ALA A 114 -5.59 -4.89 -17.71
CA ALA A 114 -5.20 -4.65 -16.32
C ALA A 114 -6.17 -3.71 -15.58
N LEU A 115 -6.65 -2.65 -16.26
CA LEU A 115 -7.64 -1.73 -15.70
C LEU A 115 -9.00 -2.40 -15.51
N LYS A 116 -9.38 -3.36 -16.37
CA LYS A 116 -10.59 -4.17 -16.17
C LYS A 116 -10.50 -5.01 -14.89
N VAL A 117 -9.34 -5.62 -14.60
CA VAL A 117 -9.11 -6.32 -13.32
C VAL A 117 -9.29 -5.36 -12.15
N ALA A 118 -8.65 -4.18 -12.20
CA ALA A 118 -8.78 -3.18 -11.15
C ALA A 118 -10.23 -2.71 -10.95
N ARG A 119 -10.98 -2.48 -12.04
CA ARG A 119 -12.38 -2.05 -11.96
C ARG A 119 -13.26 -3.09 -11.29
N LEU A 120 -13.13 -4.35 -11.69
CA LEU A 120 -13.90 -5.43 -11.09
C LEU A 120 -13.53 -5.63 -9.63
N ALA A 121 -12.24 -5.62 -9.28
CA ALA A 121 -11.78 -5.85 -7.92
C ALA A 121 -12.14 -4.71 -6.94
N LEU A 122 -12.12 -3.46 -7.41
CA LEU A 122 -12.33 -2.28 -6.56
C LEU A 122 -13.79 -1.80 -6.56
N GLY A 123 -14.62 -2.29 -7.48
CA GLY A 123 -15.93 -1.70 -7.78
C GLY A 123 -15.83 -0.32 -8.42
N GLU A 124 -16.97 0.29 -8.73
CA GLU A 124 -17.03 1.54 -9.49
C GLU A 124 -16.43 2.73 -8.73
N GLU A 125 -16.76 2.89 -7.45
CA GLU A 125 -16.24 3.99 -6.63
C GLU A 125 -14.73 3.85 -6.43
N GLY A 126 -14.26 2.64 -6.08
CA GLY A 126 -12.84 2.38 -5.88
C GLY A 126 -12.04 2.54 -7.18
N PHE A 127 -12.61 2.17 -8.33
CA PHE A 127 -11.97 2.38 -9.63
C PHE A 127 -11.89 3.86 -10.01
N LYS A 128 -12.95 4.63 -9.75
CA LYS A 128 -12.93 6.09 -9.92
C LYS A 128 -11.82 6.71 -9.10
N ARG A 129 -11.72 6.34 -7.82
CA ARG A 129 -10.66 6.82 -6.92
C ARG A 129 -9.27 6.40 -7.38
N PHE A 130 -9.11 5.17 -7.85
CA PHE A 130 -7.86 4.68 -8.44
C PHE A 130 -7.42 5.53 -9.65
N GLY A 131 -8.36 5.92 -10.50
CA GLY A 131 -8.14 6.84 -11.61
C GLY A 131 -7.69 8.23 -11.17
N GLU A 132 -8.38 8.82 -10.20
CA GLU A 132 -8.05 10.14 -9.64
C GLU A 132 -6.65 10.19 -9.04
N ILE A 133 -6.27 9.17 -8.27
CA ILE A 133 -4.92 9.08 -7.67
C ILE A 133 -3.86 9.09 -8.78
N ARG A 134 -4.08 8.32 -9.85
CA ARG A 134 -3.14 8.27 -10.97
C ARG A 134 -3.04 9.60 -11.72
N ALA A 135 -4.16 10.27 -11.93
CA ALA A 135 -4.17 11.59 -12.54
C ALA A 135 -3.45 12.63 -11.67
N ALA A 136 -3.63 12.58 -10.35
CA ALA A 136 -2.90 13.42 -9.41
C ALA A 136 -1.38 13.13 -9.43
N ASP A 137 -0.99 11.86 -9.50
CA ASP A 137 0.42 11.45 -9.65
C ASP A 137 1.03 11.99 -10.96
N ASP A 138 0.27 11.99 -12.06
CA ASP A 138 0.71 12.54 -13.35
C ASP A 138 0.94 14.06 -13.25
N GLU A 139 0.07 14.81 -12.58
CA GLU A 139 0.25 16.25 -12.32
C GLU A 139 1.46 16.52 -11.41
N LEU A 140 1.63 15.72 -10.35
CA LEU A 140 2.79 15.81 -9.47
C LEU A 140 4.10 15.54 -10.24
N GLY A 141 4.08 14.59 -11.17
CA GLY A 141 5.19 14.31 -12.09
C GLY A 141 5.55 15.51 -12.97
N LYS A 142 4.55 16.17 -13.56
CA LYS A 142 4.75 17.39 -14.38
C LYS A 142 5.33 18.55 -13.58
N ALA A 143 4.94 18.68 -12.31
CA ALA A 143 5.44 19.71 -11.39
C ALA A 143 6.86 19.43 -10.86
N GLY A 144 7.52 18.34 -11.29
CA GLY A 144 8.86 17.96 -10.84
C GLY A 144 8.90 17.32 -9.45
N GLY A 145 7.74 17.07 -8.83
CA GLY A 145 7.61 16.37 -7.54
C GLY A 145 7.55 14.85 -7.68
N GLY A 146 7.28 14.34 -8.87
CA GLY A 146 7.36 12.90 -9.17
C GLY A 146 8.81 12.49 -9.40
N GLY A 147 9.27 11.40 -8.75
CA GLY A 147 10.56 10.81 -9.12
C GLY A 147 10.53 10.20 -10.54
N PRO A 148 11.58 9.50 -10.99
CA PRO A 148 11.86 9.23 -12.42
C PRO A 148 10.84 8.39 -13.25
N GLY A 149 9.61 8.19 -12.80
CA GLY A 149 8.52 7.69 -13.62
C GLY A 149 8.01 8.80 -14.52
N GLY A 150 8.53 8.87 -15.75
CA GLY A 150 8.18 9.90 -16.72
C GLY A 150 6.68 9.98 -17.09
N PRO A 151 6.30 10.98 -17.91
CA PRO A 151 4.92 11.31 -18.19
C PRO A 151 4.15 10.11 -18.75
N ARG A 152 2.97 9.82 -18.18
CA ARG A 152 2.03 8.84 -18.71
C ARG A 152 0.99 9.51 -19.61
N ALA A 153 0.41 8.76 -20.56
CA ALA A 153 -0.82 9.15 -21.24
C ALA A 153 -1.95 9.42 -20.21
N PRO A 154 -2.81 10.43 -20.46
CA PRO A 154 -3.89 10.78 -19.55
C PRO A 154 -4.77 9.58 -19.23
N PHE A 155 -5.11 9.38 -17.96
CA PHE A 155 -6.17 8.45 -17.60
C PHE A 155 -7.52 9.05 -18.01
N GLU A 156 -8.06 8.66 -19.17
CA GLU A 156 -9.45 8.94 -19.49
C GLU A 156 -10.36 7.97 -18.72
N ALA A 157 -11.00 8.47 -17.66
CA ALA A 157 -12.01 7.76 -16.88
C ALA A 157 -13.32 7.51 -17.66
N ASN A 158 -13.29 7.42 -18.99
CA ASN A 158 -14.49 7.30 -19.80
C ASN A 158 -14.97 5.85 -19.85
N ALA A 159 -16.09 5.59 -19.16
CA ALA A 159 -16.80 4.32 -19.14
C ALA A 159 -17.28 3.81 -20.52
N LYS A 160 -17.04 4.55 -21.61
CA LYS A 160 -17.39 4.20 -22.99
C LYS A 160 -16.36 3.33 -23.73
N GLY A 161 -15.12 3.22 -23.22
CA GLY A 161 -14.03 2.48 -23.89
C GLY A 161 -13.96 0.97 -23.59
N LEU A 162 -14.86 0.44 -22.74
CA LEU A 162 -14.88 -0.98 -22.35
C LEU A 162 -15.83 -1.83 -23.19
N THR A 163 -16.57 -1.25 -24.13
CA THR A 163 -17.26 -2.03 -25.16
C THR A 163 -16.24 -2.44 -26.21
N ALA A 164 -16.02 -3.74 -26.34
CA ALA A 164 -15.13 -4.34 -27.32
C ALA A 164 -15.29 -3.68 -28.70
N GLN A 165 -14.21 -3.11 -29.22
CA GLN A 165 -14.12 -2.78 -30.64
C GLN A 165 -13.92 -4.11 -31.39
N PRO A 166 -14.78 -4.48 -32.36
CA PRO A 166 -14.55 -5.64 -33.21
C PRO A 166 -13.24 -5.46 -33.97
N GLY A 167 -12.41 -6.52 -34.00
CA GLY A 167 -11.07 -6.49 -34.55
C GLY A 167 -10.99 -5.88 -35.94
N ALA A 168 -9.96 -5.05 -36.16
CA ALA A 168 -9.61 -4.59 -37.48
C ALA A 168 -9.25 -5.80 -38.37
N PRO A 169 -9.72 -5.85 -39.64
CA PRO A 169 -9.33 -6.90 -40.56
C PRO A 169 -7.82 -6.76 -40.85
N GLY A 170 -7.10 -7.89 -40.75
CA GLY A 170 -5.68 -7.94 -41.08
C GLY A 170 -5.42 -7.61 -42.56
N PRO A 171 -4.19 -7.22 -42.92
CA PRO A 171 -3.87 -6.87 -44.30
C PRO A 171 -3.96 -8.11 -45.22
N PRO A 172 -4.42 -7.94 -46.48
CA PRO A 172 -4.47 -9.01 -47.48
C PRO A 172 -3.07 -9.53 -47.87
N PRO A 173 -2.97 -10.73 -48.48
CA PRO A 173 -1.71 -11.44 -48.71
C PRO A 173 -0.71 -10.70 -49.60
#